data_AF-A0A1C3MW93-F1
#
_entry.id   AF-A0A1C3MW93-F1
#
_cell.length_a   1.000
_cell.length_b   1.000
_cell.length_c   1.000
_cell.angle_alpha   90.00
_cell.angle_beta   90.00
_cell.angle_gamma   90.00
#
_symmetry.space_group_name_H-M   'P 1'
#
loop_
_entity.id
_entity.type
_entity.pdbx_description
1 polymer ?
#
loop_
_entity_poly.entity_id
_entity_poly.type
_entity_poly.pdbx_seq_one_letter_code
_entity_poly.pdbx_strand_id
1 'polypeptide(L)'
;MTVYIASYRELFALVAARPRMYLPRDDFATVVAYVEGCDQGNARALLAGFREWLITRAGCGDNLVWWALVQKLAQPESADGAENLTPDNDIAAKQTLFRLLDEFLELRDEHDGLQRIYAAYQQWRTARADDGCAASGQPGCPVALWPRPRSRTESHR
;
A
#
# COMPACT_ATOMS: atom_id res chain seq x y z
N MET A 1 -10.98 -10.59 29.27
CA MET A 1 -9.75 -9.87 28.86
C MET A 1 -10.14 -8.94 27.73
N THR A 2 -10.30 -7.65 28.02
CA THR A 2 -10.76 -6.65 27.04
C THR A 2 -9.54 -6.15 26.27
N VAL A 3 -9.46 -6.41 24.97
CA VAL A 3 -8.46 -5.80 24.10
C VAL A 3 -9.00 -4.43 23.70
N TYR A 4 -8.35 -3.35 24.15
CA TYR A 4 -8.65 -2.01 23.67
C TYR A 4 -7.78 -1.74 22.45
N ILE A 5 -8.41 -1.47 21.31
CA ILE A 5 -7.72 -1.18 20.05
C ILE A 5 -7.78 0.33 19.87
N ALA A 6 -6.64 1.00 19.99
CA ALA A 6 -6.58 2.46 19.99
C ALA A 6 -6.50 3.06 18.57
N SER A 7 -6.10 2.27 17.57
CA SER A 7 -5.93 2.73 16.18
C SER A 7 -6.08 1.60 15.15
N TYR A 8 -6.33 1.97 13.89
CA TYR A 8 -6.31 1.03 12.76
C TYR A 8 -4.94 0.41 12.52
N ARG A 9 -3.86 1.14 12.84
CA ARG A 9 -2.49 0.63 12.74
C ARG A 9 -2.28 -0.54 13.70
N GLU A 10 -2.74 -0.39 14.95
CA GLU A 10 -2.74 -1.46 15.95
C GLU A 10 -3.67 -2.62 15.55
N LEU A 11 -4.88 -2.32 15.05
CA LEU A 11 -5.80 -3.34 14.55
C LEU A 11 -5.14 -4.20 13.48
N PHE A 12 -4.55 -3.60 12.45
CA PHE A 12 -3.92 -4.34 11.35
C PHE A 12 -2.68 -5.12 11.81
N ALA A 13 -1.92 -4.62 12.78
CA ALA A 13 -0.84 -5.39 13.40
C ALA A 13 -1.37 -6.64 14.13
N LEU A 14 -2.51 -6.53 14.83
CA LEU A 14 -3.16 -7.68 15.48
C LEU A 14 -3.70 -8.69 14.47
N VAL A 15 -4.28 -8.22 13.36
CA VAL A 15 -4.74 -9.11 12.27
C VAL A 15 -3.56 -9.84 11.65
N ALA A 16 -2.44 -9.16 11.38
CA ALA A 16 -1.23 -9.78 10.85
C ALA A 16 -0.66 -10.85 11.80
N ALA A 17 -0.68 -10.59 13.11
CA ALA A 17 -0.15 -11.51 14.12
C ALA A 17 -1.08 -12.70 14.41
N ARG A 18 -2.40 -12.53 14.26
CA ARG A 18 -3.42 -13.51 14.65
C ARG A 18 -4.57 -13.57 13.63
N PRO A 19 -4.31 -13.88 12.35
CA PRO A 19 -5.30 -13.75 11.28
C PRO A 19 -6.58 -14.57 11.55
N ARG A 20 -6.45 -15.78 12.10
CA ARG A 20 -7.58 -16.66 12.42
C ARG A 20 -8.51 -16.16 13.56
N MET A 21 -8.13 -15.11 14.28
CA MET A 21 -8.99 -14.48 15.29
C MET A 21 -9.92 -13.42 14.67
N TYR A 22 -9.54 -12.87 13.51
CA TYR A 22 -10.22 -11.74 12.88
C TYR A 22 -10.80 -12.09 11.51
N LEU A 23 -10.24 -13.08 10.82
CA LEU A 23 -10.56 -13.43 9.44
C LEU A 23 -11.10 -14.86 9.35
N PRO A 24 -12.10 -15.11 8.47
CA PRO A 24 -12.60 -16.45 8.22
C PRO A 24 -11.59 -17.33 7.48
N ARG A 25 -10.65 -16.72 6.74
CA ARG A 25 -9.56 -17.37 6.02
C ARG A 25 -8.31 -16.50 6.07
N ASP A 26 -7.14 -17.15 6.04
CA ASP A 26 -5.84 -16.48 6.03
C ASP A 26 -5.27 -16.46 4.60
N ASP A 27 -5.97 -15.75 3.71
CA ASP A 27 -5.58 -15.54 2.32
C ASP A 27 -5.63 -14.04 1.98
N PHE A 28 -4.85 -13.62 0.98
CA PHE A 28 -4.70 -12.22 0.60
C PHE A 28 -6.04 -11.59 0.22
N ALA A 29 -6.90 -12.30 -0.51
CA ALA A 29 -8.21 -11.79 -0.90
C ALA A 29 -9.09 -11.48 0.32
N THR A 30 -9.06 -12.34 1.35
CA THR A 30 -9.79 -12.14 2.60
C THR A 30 -9.23 -10.97 3.40
N VAL A 31 -7.89 -10.78 3.43
CA VAL A 31 -7.27 -9.60 4.05
C VAL A 31 -7.66 -8.32 3.30
N VAL A 32 -7.65 -8.32 1.97
CA VAL A 32 -8.08 -7.18 1.14
C VAL A 32 -9.53 -6.81 1.43
N ALA A 33 -10.43 -7.79 1.45
CA ALA A 33 -11.84 -7.58 1.76
C ALA A 33 -12.04 -7.00 3.17
N TYR A 34 -11.25 -7.46 4.16
CA TYR A 34 -11.28 -6.94 5.52
C TYR A 34 -10.84 -5.47 5.59
N VAL A 35 -9.75 -5.12 4.92
CA VAL A 35 -9.21 -3.75 4.88
C VAL A 35 -10.16 -2.80 4.12
N GLU A 36 -10.72 -3.23 2.99
CA GLU A 36 -11.80 -2.52 2.27
C GLU A 36 -13.02 -2.28 3.19
N GLY A 37 -13.44 -3.29 3.94
CA GLY A 37 -14.55 -3.17 4.88
C GLY A 37 -14.28 -2.12 5.96
N CYS A 38 -13.05 -2.07 6.48
CA CYS A 38 -12.62 -1.04 7.42
C CYS A 38 -12.67 0.36 6.78
N ASP A 39 -12.17 0.51 5.55
CA ASP A 39 -12.20 1.79 4.84
C ASP A 39 -13.62 2.26 4.54
N GLN A 40 -14.48 1.36 4.05
CA GLN A 40 -15.89 1.63 3.81
C GLN A 40 -16.62 2.04 5.10
N GLY A 41 -16.30 1.41 6.23
CA GLY A 41 -16.80 1.78 7.56
C GLY A 41 -16.33 3.16 8.05
N ASN A 42 -15.27 3.71 7.45
CA ASN A 42 -14.74 5.05 7.70
C ASN A 42 -15.10 6.05 6.58
N ALA A 43 -16.20 5.81 5.86
CA ALA A 43 -16.61 6.63 4.72
C ALA A 43 -15.49 6.84 3.67
N ARG A 44 -14.64 5.82 3.49
CA ARG A 44 -13.48 5.81 2.59
C ARG A 44 -12.36 6.80 2.94
N ALA A 45 -12.37 7.30 4.17
CA ALA A 45 -11.35 8.21 4.66
C ALA A 45 -10.09 7.47 5.14
N LEU A 46 -10.16 6.19 5.52
CA LEU A 46 -9.04 5.43 6.10
C LEU A 46 -7.89 5.21 5.09
N LEU A 47 -8.24 4.95 3.83
CA LEU A 47 -7.28 4.70 2.75
C LEU A 47 -7.16 5.89 1.78
N ALA A 48 -7.66 7.06 2.14
CA ALA A 48 -7.51 8.28 1.34
C ALA A 48 -6.02 8.54 1.05
N GLY A 49 -5.65 8.56 -0.24
CA GLY A 49 -4.26 8.75 -0.69
C GLY A 49 -3.42 7.46 -0.73
N PHE A 50 -3.93 6.31 -0.29
CA PHE A 50 -3.14 5.07 -0.24
C PHE A 50 -2.73 4.58 -1.63
N ARG A 51 -3.64 4.63 -2.61
CA ARG A 51 -3.35 4.24 -4.00
C ARG A 51 -2.30 5.18 -4.61
N GLU A 52 -2.49 6.48 -4.45
CA GLU A 52 -1.59 7.52 -4.95
C GLU A 52 -0.20 7.36 -4.35
N TRP A 53 -0.14 7.09 -3.05
CA TRP A 53 1.07 6.71 -2.37
C TRP A 53 1.69 5.51 -3.09
N LEU A 54 1.05 4.33 -3.11
CA LEU A 54 1.53 3.09 -3.76
C LEU A 54 2.10 3.30 -5.17
N ILE A 55 1.43 4.10 -6.01
CA ILE A 55 1.90 4.42 -7.37
C ILE A 55 3.28 5.07 -7.35
N THR A 56 3.55 6.00 -6.42
CA THR A 56 4.84 6.69 -6.34
C THR A 56 6.01 5.77 -5.96
N ARG A 57 5.77 4.60 -5.33
CA ARG A 57 6.81 3.57 -5.09
C ARG A 57 6.91 2.55 -6.19
N ALA A 58 5.76 2.17 -6.75
CA ALA A 58 5.74 1.27 -7.90
C ALA A 58 6.34 1.95 -9.15
N GLY A 59 6.33 3.29 -9.19
CA GLY A 59 6.73 4.09 -10.36
C GLY A 59 5.76 3.98 -11.54
N CYS A 60 4.74 3.12 -11.47
CA CYS A 60 3.82 2.82 -12.55
C CYS A 60 2.52 2.18 -12.02
N GLY A 61 1.57 1.89 -12.91
CA GLY A 61 0.31 1.22 -12.55
C GLY A 61 -0.76 2.17 -12.02
N ASP A 62 -0.80 3.41 -12.51
CA ASP A 62 -1.85 4.38 -12.20
C ASP A 62 -3.23 4.01 -12.74
N ASN A 63 -3.33 2.99 -13.58
CA ASN A 63 -4.58 2.32 -13.96
C ASN A 63 -5.00 1.20 -12.98
N LEU A 64 -4.10 0.74 -12.11
CA LEU A 64 -4.34 -0.38 -11.18
C LEU A 64 -4.99 0.08 -9.88
N VAL A 65 -5.89 -0.76 -9.36
CA VAL A 65 -6.43 -0.64 -8.00
C VAL A 65 -5.34 -0.94 -6.95
N TRP A 66 -5.51 -0.45 -5.71
CA TRP A 66 -4.45 -0.49 -4.69
C TRP A 66 -3.98 -1.93 -4.37
N TRP A 67 -4.88 -2.92 -4.31
CA TRP A 67 -4.49 -4.30 -4.01
C TRP A 67 -3.72 -4.98 -5.15
N ALA A 68 -3.90 -4.51 -6.39
CA ALA A 68 -3.10 -4.96 -7.53
C ALA A 68 -1.70 -4.33 -7.49
N LEU A 69 -1.59 -3.06 -7.05
CA LEU A 69 -0.29 -2.41 -6.78
C LEU A 69 0.48 -3.12 -5.66
N VAL A 70 -0.21 -3.55 -4.61
CA VAL A 70 0.41 -4.32 -3.52
C VAL A 70 0.99 -5.65 -4.02
N GLN A 71 0.26 -6.39 -4.85
CA GLN A 71 0.77 -7.63 -5.45
C GLN A 71 1.99 -7.37 -6.34
N LYS A 72 1.94 -6.32 -7.17
CA LYS A 72 3.08 -5.90 -7.99
C LYS A 72 4.31 -5.54 -7.15
N LEU A 73 4.12 -4.88 -6.02
CA LEU A 73 5.20 -4.54 -5.08
C LEU A 73 5.71 -5.72 -4.26
N ALA A 74 4.89 -6.77 -4.09
CA ALA A 74 5.30 -8.00 -3.42
C ALA A 74 6.14 -8.89 -4.33
N GLN A 75 5.98 -8.77 -5.66
CA GLN A 75 6.65 -9.58 -6.67
C GLN A 75 7.12 -8.72 -7.85
N PRO A 76 8.19 -7.92 -7.69
CA PRO A 76 8.68 -7.04 -8.73
C PRO A 76 9.21 -7.78 -9.98
N GLU A 77 9.62 -9.04 -9.85
CA GLU A 77 10.29 -9.82 -10.91
C GLU A 77 9.38 -10.84 -11.62
N SER A 78 8.15 -11.04 -11.13
CA SER A 78 7.21 -11.96 -11.75
C SER A 78 6.60 -11.30 -12.99
N ALA A 79 7.03 -11.74 -14.18
CA ALA A 79 6.51 -11.28 -15.48
C ALA A 79 5.06 -11.75 -15.73
N ASP A 80 4.59 -12.76 -15.00
CA ASP A 80 3.23 -13.26 -15.08
C ASP A 80 2.30 -12.37 -14.24
N GLY A 81 1.20 -11.95 -14.87
CA GLY A 81 0.16 -11.15 -14.24
C GLY A 81 -0.37 -11.77 -12.94
N ALA A 82 -1.21 -11.01 -12.24
CA ALA A 82 -1.78 -11.31 -10.92
C ALA A 82 -2.67 -12.59 -10.83
N GLU A 83 -2.52 -13.52 -11.79
CA GLU A 83 -3.50 -14.54 -12.16
C GLU A 83 -3.18 -15.91 -11.53
N ASN A 84 -2.03 -16.06 -10.87
CA ASN A 84 -1.71 -17.22 -10.03
C ASN A 84 -0.98 -16.79 -8.75
N LEU A 85 -1.76 -16.52 -7.70
CA LEU A 85 -1.22 -16.48 -6.33
C LEU A 85 -0.89 -17.92 -5.94
N THR A 86 0.35 -18.34 -6.22
CA THR A 86 0.93 -19.48 -5.50
C THR A 86 0.85 -19.21 -3.99
N PRO A 87 0.87 -20.24 -3.12
CA PRO A 87 0.86 -20.04 -1.68
C PRO A 87 1.95 -19.06 -1.19
N ASP A 88 3.13 -19.10 -1.82
CA ASP A 88 4.24 -18.19 -1.51
C ASP A 88 3.94 -16.75 -1.93
N ASN A 89 3.29 -16.57 -3.08
CA ASN A 89 2.84 -15.27 -3.57
C ASN A 89 1.77 -14.65 -2.65
N ASP A 90 0.85 -15.46 -2.11
CA ASP A 90 -0.17 -15.03 -1.16
C ASP A 90 0.47 -14.54 0.16
N ILE A 91 1.43 -15.29 0.69
CA ILE A 91 2.18 -14.93 1.90
C ILE A 91 2.95 -13.61 1.67
N ALA A 92 3.68 -13.50 0.57
CA ALA A 92 4.45 -12.30 0.23
C ALA A 92 3.54 -11.07 0.05
N ALA A 93 2.38 -11.24 -0.58
CA ALA A 93 1.39 -10.18 -0.77
C ALA A 93 0.81 -9.69 0.57
N LYS A 94 0.44 -10.61 1.49
CA LYS A 94 -0.04 -10.26 2.83
C LYS A 94 1.02 -9.52 3.66
N GLN A 95 2.24 -10.05 3.70
CA GLN A 95 3.34 -9.41 4.43
C GLN A 95 3.64 -8.01 3.87
N THR A 96 3.64 -7.88 2.54
CA THR A 96 3.81 -6.60 1.87
C THR A 96 2.67 -5.63 2.19
N LEU A 97 1.42 -6.09 2.17
CA LEU A 97 0.25 -5.29 2.52
C LEU A 97 0.35 -4.73 3.94
N PHE A 98 0.56 -5.58 4.94
CA PHE A 98 0.60 -5.13 6.34
C PHE A 98 1.76 -4.16 6.60
N ARG A 99 2.94 -4.41 6.01
CA ARG A 99 4.06 -3.46 6.08
C ARG A 99 3.72 -2.13 5.42
N LEU A 100 3.05 -2.14 4.27
CA LEU A 100 2.64 -0.93 3.55
C LEU A 100 1.57 -0.14 4.32
N LEU A 101 0.57 -0.81 4.89
CA LEU A 101 -0.47 -0.18 5.71
C LEU A 101 0.11 0.46 6.97
N ASP A 102 1.00 -0.26 7.66
CA ASP A 102 1.70 0.23 8.85
C ASP A 102 2.47 1.52 8.57
N GLU A 103 3.23 1.53 7.47
CA GLU A 103 4.01 2.69 7.02
C GLU A 103 3.13 3.85 6.53
N PHE A 104 2.10 3.55 5.74
CA PHE A 104 1.18 4.56 5.21
C PHE A 104 0.40 5.24 6.31
N LEU A 105 -0.17 4.48 7.26
CA LEU A 105 -0.95 5.06 8.35
C LEU A 105 -0.09 5.94 9.25
N GLU A 106 1.16 5.54 9.52
CA GLU A 106 2.10 6.38 10.25
C GLU A 106 2.39 7.70 9.52
N LEU A 107 2.65 7.65 8.20
CA LEU A 107 2.87 8.85 7.40
C LEU A 107 1.62 9.74 7.38
N ARG A 108 0.44 9.14 7.22
CA ARG A 108 -0.82 9.84 7.08
C ARG A 108 -1.23 10.57 8.35
N ASP A 109 -0.90 9.99 9.51
CA ASP A 109 -1.20 10.58 10.82
C ASP A 109 -0.27 11.76 11.14
N GLU A 110 0.79 12.01 10.37
CA GLU A 110 1.54 13.26 10.43
C GLU A 110 0.68 14.44 9.95
N HIS A 111 0.91 15.62 10.54
CA HIS A 111 0.13 16.84 10.26
C HIS A 111 0.04 17.20 8.77
N ASP A 112 1.12 16.99 8.01
CA ASP A 112 1.23 17.24 6.58
C ASP A 112 1.28 15.96 5.73
N GLY A 113 0.95 14.80 6.31
CA GLY A 113 1.08 13.48 5.70
C GLY A 113 0.36 13.34 4.36
N LEU A 114 -0.95 13.62 4.34
CA LEU A 114 -1.75 13.58 3.12
C LEU A 114 -1.27 14.58 2.07
N GLN A 115 -0.89 15.80 2.48
CA GLN A 115 -0.36 16.81 1.57
C GLN A 115 0.92 16.31 0.89
N ARG A 116 1.84 15.69 1.64
CA ARG A 116 3.08 15.11 1.09
C ARG A 116 2.79 13.98 0.11
N ILE A 117 1.82 13.11 0.42
CA ILE A 117 1.41 12.01 -0.48
C ILE A 117 0.89 12.58 -1.81
N TYR A 118 -0.05 13.51 -1.77
CA TYR A 118 -0.62 14.07 -2.99
C TYR A 118 0.39 14.92 -3.77
N ALA A 119 1.28 15.65 -3.09
CA ALA A 119 2.35 16.40 -3.75
C ALA A 119 3.30 15.48 -4.51
N ALA A 120 3.76 14.38 -3.89
CA ALA A 120 4.61 13.38 -4.54
C ALA A 120 3.91 12.72 -5.73
N TYR A 121 2.61 12.41 -5.61
CA TYR A 121 1.84 11.85 -6.70
C TYR A 121 1.65 12.82 -7.86
N GLN A 122 1.39 14.11 -7.59
CA GLN A 122 1.30 15.13 -8.64
C GLN A 122 2.63 15.30 -9.37
N GLN A 123 3.75 15.34 -8.64
CA GLN A 123 5.09 15.39 -9.25
C GLN A 123 5.34 14.19 -10.16
N TRP A 124 5.01 12.99 -9.69
CA TRP A 124 5.10 11.77 -10.50
C TRP A 124 4.25 11.84 -11.78
N ARG A 125 3.00 12.32 -11.68
CA ARG A 125 2.10 12.46 -12.83
C ARG A 125 2.63 13.43 -13.87
N THR A 126 3.15 14.58 -13.44
CA THR A 126 3.74 15.57 -14.34
C THR A 126 4.97 15.00 -15.04
N ALA A 127 5.91 14.42 -14.29
CA ALA A 127 7.11 13.81 -14.86
C ALA A 127 6.74 12.72 -15.89
N ARG A 128 5.74 11.89 -15.60
CA ARG A 128 5.28 10.85 -16.53
C ARG A 128 4.71 11.43 -17.83
N ALA A 129 3.97 12.54 -17.75
CA ALA A 129 3.41 13.20 -18.91
C ALA A 129 4.51 13.79 -19.81
N ASP A 130 5.54 14.36 -19.19
CA ASP A 130 6.70 14.94 -19.89
C ASP A 130 7.59 13.85 -20.52
N ASP A 131 7.76 12.70 -19.85
CA ASP A 131 8.59 11.58 -20.31
C ASP A 131 7.91 10.69 -21.38
N GLY A 132 6.65 10.98 -21.76
CA GLY A 132 5.91 10.23 -22.77
C GLY A 132 5.66 8.75 -22.42
N CYS A 133 5.73 8.40 -21.13
CA CYS A 133 5.66 7.00 -20.68
C CYS A 133 4.23 6.45 -20.79
N ALA A 134 3.93 5.79 -21.91
CA ALA A 134 2.59 5.31 -22.26
C ALA A 134 2.18 3.99 -21.57
N ALA A 135 3.13 3.21 -21.03
CA ALA A 135 2.84 1.86 -20.52
C ALA A 135 3.38 1.61 -19.11
N SER A 136 2.53 1.01 -18.28
CA SER A 136 2.92 0.46 -16.98
C SER A 136 3.96 -0.66 -17.17
N GLY A 137 5.19 -0.45 -16.68
CA GLY A 137 6.24 -1.48 -16.66
C GLY A 137 7.35 -1.36 -17.72
N GLN A 138 7.44 -0.26 -18.48
CA GLN A 138 8.63 -0.01 -19.30
C GLN A 138 9.80 0.57 -18.48
N PRO A 139 11.06 0.22 -18.83
CA PRO A 139 12.23 0.91 -18.28
C PRO A 139 12.18 2.38 -18.72
N GLY A 140 12.02 3.29 -17.75
CA GLY A 140 11.86 4.73 -18.00
C GLY A 140 10.74 5.41 -17.20
N CYS A 141 9.97 4.67 -16.40
CA CYS A 141 9.05 5.30 -15.45
C CYS A 141 9.80 6.18 -14.43
N PRO A 142 9.35 7.41 -14.15
CA PRO A 142 10.05 8.32 -13.26
C PRO A 142 10.09 7.75 -11.85
N VAL A 143 11.28 7.73 -11.25
CA VAL A 143 11.45 7.44 -9.83
C VAL A 143 10.90 8.64 -9.06
N ALA A 144 9.66 8.55 -8.62
CA ALA A 144 9.11 9.56 -7.72
C ALA A 144 9.77 9.46 -6.36
N LEU A 145 9.94 10.61 -5.71
CA LEU A 145 10.32 10.66 -4.30
C LEU A 145 9.15 10.10 -3.49
N TRP A 146 9.19 8.80 -3.20
CA TRP A 146 8.21 8.14 -2.34
C TRP A 146 8.27 8.73 -0.92
N PRO A 147 7.20 9.36 -0.43
CA PRO A 147 7.20 9.94 0.91
C PRO A 147 7.14 8.82 1.96
N ARG A 148 8.02 8.92 2.96
CA ARG A 148 8.10 8.03 4.13
C ARG A 148 7.75 8.82 5.39
N PRO A 149 7.29 8.16 6.47
CA PRO A 149 7.20 8.79 7.78
C PRO A 149 8.56 9.36 8.21
N ARG A 150 8.56 10.50 8.90
CA ARG A 150 9.79 11.18 9.37
C ARG A 150 10.63 10.28 10.28
N SER A 151 9.95 9.57 11.18
CA SER A 151 10.54 8.55 12.06
C SER A 151 11.33 7.47 11.31
N ARG A 152 10.96 7.17 10.06
CA ARG A 152 11.59 6.15 9.21
C ARG A 152 12.66 6.70 8.28
N THR A 153 12.67 8.01 8.01
CA THR A 153 13.72 8.66 7.23
C THR A 153 14.96 8.98 8.06
N GLU A 154 14.82 9.16 9.37
CA GLU A 154 15.92 9.53 10.27
C GLU A 154 16.81 8.34 10.70
N SER A 155 16.37 7.10 10.48
CA SER A 155 17.08 5.87 10.88
C SER A 155 18.32 5.51 10.03
N HIS A 156 18.71 6.36 9.07
CA HIS A 156 19.85 6.17 8.17
C HIS A 156 20.96 7.22 8.38
N ARG A 157 21.05 7.83 9.56
CA ARG A 157 22.12 8.79 9.89
C ARG A 157 23.04 8.30 11.00
#